data_AF-X1S5P9-F1
#
_entry.id   AF-X1S5P9-F1
#
_cell.length_a   1.000
_cell.length_b   1.000
_cell.length_c   1.000
_cell.angle_alpha   90.00
_cell.angle_beta   90.00
_cell.angle_gamma   90.00
#
_symmetry.space_group_name_H-M   'P 1'
#
loop_
_entity.id
_entity.type
_entity.pdbx_description
1 polymer ?
#
loop_
_entity_poly.entity_id
_entity_poly.type
_entity_poly.pdbx_seq_one_letter_code
_entity_poly.pdbx_strand_id
1 'polypeptide(L)'
;MVSENSGIKISASILNSNFINLVGEIKKVEKAGVDMLHIDVMDGNFVPNITIGPPIIECLRKNTRLFLDVHLMIKKPDRLLDSFIESGADLINVHAEECPHLD
;
A
#
# COMPACT_ATOMS: atom_id res chain seq x y z
N MET A 1 -11.29 -17.66 7.62
CA MET A 1 -10.65 -17.82 8.94
C MET A 1 -9.31 -17.11 8.87
N VAL A 2 -9.25 -15.86 9.31
CA VAL A 2 -7.98 -15.18 9.59
C VAL A 2 -7.54 -15.73 10.93
N SER A 3 -6.36 -16.33 11.04
CA SER A 3 -5.89 -16.81 12.32
C SER A 3 -5.74 -15.63 13.27
N GLU A 4 -6.39 -15.72 14.43
CA GLU A 4 -6.11 -14.85 15.57
C GLU A 4 -4.70 -15.16 16.05
N ASN A 5 -3.69 -14.51 15.46
CA ASN A 5 -2.36 -14.50 16.01
C ASN A 5 -2.14 -13.15 16.68
N SER A 6 -2.17 -13.13 18.01
CA SER A 6 -1.81 -11.99 18.87
C SER A 6 -0.29 -11.72 18.85
N GLY A 7 0.33 -11.80 17.67
CA GLY A 7 1.77 -11.70 17.42
C GLY A 7 2.13 -10.43 16.63
N ILE A 8 3.43 -10.17 16.53
CA ILE A 8 3.98 -9.07 15.73
C ILE A 8 3.59 -9.28 14.26
N LYS A 9 2.97 -8.27 13.65
CA LYS A 9 2.69 -8.25 12.21
C LYS A 9 3.83 -7.59 11.45
N ILE A 10 4.15 -8.13 10.27
CA ILE A 10 5.18 -7.62 9.38
C ILE A 10 4.52 -7.10 8.10
N SER A 11 4.67 -5.80 7.83
CA SER A 11 4.27 -5.15 6.58
C SER A 11 5.52 -4.87 5.74
N ALA A 12 5.68 -5.58 4.62
CA ALA A 12 6.88 -5.48 3.78
C ALA A 12 6.68 -4.42 2.68
N SER A 13 7.50 -3.35 2.71
CA SER A 13 7.43 -2.30 1.68
C SER A 13 7.96 -2.76 0.33
N ILE A 14 7.14 -2.55 -0.71
CA ILE A 14 7.53 -2.82 -2.10
C ILE A 14 8.38 -1.71 -2.71
N LEU A 15 8.56 -0.57 -2.02
CA LEU A 15 9.26 0.60 -2.56
C LEU A 15 10.72 0.28 -2.94
N ASN A 16 11.36 -0.60 -2.19
CA ASN A 16 12.75 -1.03 -2.40
C ASN A 16 12.88 -2.32 -3.23
N SER A 17 11.78 -2.76 -3.84
CA SER A 17 11.76 -4.00 -4.60
C SER A 17 12.25 -3.81 -6.04
N ASN A 18 12.59 -4.90 -6.71
CA ASN A 18 12.84 -4.87 -8.14
C ASN A 18 11.52 -4.74 -8.92
N PHE A 19 11.16 -3.51 -9.29
CA PHE A 19 9.93 -3.23 -10.04
C PHE A 19 9.84 -3.93 -11.40
N ILE A 20 10.96 -4.29 -12.05
CA ILE A 20 10.96 -5.08 -13.30
C ILE A 20 10.32 -6.45 -13.06
N ASN A 21 10.42 -6.98 -11.84
CA ASN A 21 9.89 -8.30 -11.48
C ASN A 21 9.12 -8.28 -10.15
N LEU A 22 8.16 -7.36 -10.02
CA LEU A 22 7.42 -7.15 -8.78
C LEU A 22 6.68 -8.41 -8.30
N VAL A 23 6.13 -9.21 -9.22
CA VAL A 23 5.48 -10.50 -8.90
C VAL A 23 6.46 -11.49 -8.26
N GLY A 24 7.71 -11.51 -8.73
CA GLY A 24 8.76 -12.34 -8.14
C GLY A 24 9.10 -11.90 -6.72
N GLU A 25 9.20 -10.59 -6.48
CA GLU A 25 9.48 -10.02 -5.16
C GLU A 25 8.34 -10.32 -4.17
N ILE A 26 7.09 -10.17 -4.60
CA ILE A 26 5.91 -10.50 -3.77
C ILE A 26 5.91 -11.98 -3.38
N LYS A 27 6.17 -12.90 -4.32
CA LYS A 27 6.23 -14.33 -4.02
C LYS A 27 7.33 -14.68 -3.02
N LYS A 28 8.45 -13.94 -2.99
CA LYS A 28 9.51 -14.14 -2.00
C LYS A 28 9.03 -13.79 -0.60
N VAL A 29 8.39 -12.63 -0.45
CA VAL A 29 7.90 -12.18 0.87
C VAL A 29 6.70 -12.98 1.34
N GLU A 30 5.80 -13.39 0.45
CA GLU A 30 4.70 -14.32 0.76
C GLU A 30 5.25 -15.63 1.35
N LYS A 31 6.29 -16.21 0.73
CA LYS A 31 6.94 -17.43 1.24
C LYS A 31 7.69 -17.21 2.56
N ALA A 32 8.15 -15.99 2.82
CA ALA A 32 8.78 -15.61 4.08
C ALA A 32 7.76 -15.44 5.22
N GLY A 33 6.45 -15.46 4.91
CA GLY A 33 5.39 -15.38 5.90
C GLY A 33 5.08 -13.95 6.36
N VAL A 34 5.27 -12.94 5.50
CA VAL A 34 4.83 -11.57 5.81
C VAL A 34 3.31 -11.49 5.83
N ASP A 35 2.76 -10.60 6.65
CA ASP A 35 1.31 -10.45 6.81
C ASP A 35 0.71 -9.48 5.79
N MET A 36 1.47 -8.44 5.44
CA MET A 36 0.98 -7.30 4.67
C MET A 36 2.03 -6.85 3.64
N LEU A 37 1.56 -6.25 2.55
CA LEU A 37 2.40 -5.49 1.62
C LEU A 37 2.18 -4.00 1.88
N HIS A 38 3.25 -3.31 2.26
CA HIS A 38 3.25 -1.87 2.43
C HIS A 38 3.49 -1.18 1.09
N ILE A 39 2.64 -0.22 0.75
CA ILE A 39 2.60 0.47 -0.53
C ILE A 39 2.67 1.98 -0.29
N ASP A 40 3.85 2.52 -0.50
CA ASP A 40 4.12 3.95 -0.41
C ASP A 40 3.68 4.68 -1.69
N VAL A 41 2.64 5.50 -1.60
CA VAL A 41 2.13 6.34 -2.70
C VAL A 41 2.57 7.78 -2.48
N MET A 42 3.37 8.31 -3.41
CA MET A 42 3.96 9.65 -3.32
C MET A 42 3.64 10.46 -4.59
N ASP A 43 3.22 11.72 -4.42
CA ASP A 43 2.72 12.58 -5.51
C ASP A 43 3.68 13.69 -5.95
N GLY A 44 4.90 13.75 -5.39
CA GLY A 44 5.87 14.81 -5.66
C GLY A 44 5.55 16.17 -5.02
N ASN A 45 4.39 16.34 -4.36
CA ASN A 45 3.96 17.59 -3.75
C ASN A 45 3.98 17.55 -2.22
N PHE A 46 3.52 16.46 -1.62
CA PHE A 46 3.65 16.25 -0.17
C PHE A 46 5.08 15.85 0.20
N VAL A 47 5.68 14.96 -0.59
CA VAL A 47 7.10 14.59 -0.55
C VAL A 47 7.71 14.77 -1.94
N PRO A 48 9.03 15.01 -2.09
CA PRO A 48 9.65 15.31 -3.38
C PRO A 48 9.77 14.11 -4.34
N ASN A 49 9.32 12.92 -3.92
CA ASN A 49 9.39 11.69 -4.70
C ASN A 49 8.04 11.39 -5.36
N ILE A 50 8.08 10.67 -6.49
CA ILE A 50 6.90 10.13 -7.17
C ILE A 50 7.07 8.62 -7.26
N THR A 51 6.06 7.86 -6.83
CA THR A 51 6.13 6.39 -6.80
C THR A 51 5.11 5.77 -7.75
N ILE A 52 3.97 5.32 -7.23
CA ILE A 52 2.93 4.57 -7.92
C ILE A 52 1.55 5.05 -7.48
N GLY A 53 0.50 4.58 -8.15
CA GLY A 53 -0.89 4.93 -7.82
C GLY A 53 -1.86 3.75 -8.02
N PRO A 54 -3.17 4.02 -8.07
CA PRO A 54 -4.23 3.00 -8.13
C PRO A 54 -4.03 1.90 -9.20
N PRO A 55 -3.56 2.20 -10.43
CA PRO A 55 -3.36 1.15 -11.44
C PRO A 55 -2.37 0.06 -11.02
N ILE A 56 -1.32 0.41 -10.27
CA ILE A 56 -0.36 -0.57 -9.77
C ILE A 56 -0.96 -1.37 -8.62
N ILE A 57 -1.75 -0.74 -7.75
CA ILE A 57 -2.44 -1.43 -6.65
C ILE A 57 -3.45 -2.45 -7.20
N GLU A 58 -4.18 -2.11 -8.26
CA GLU A 58 -5.07 -3.05 -8.94
C GLU A 58 -4.30 -4.26 -9.51
N CYS A 59 -3.14 -4.01 -10.13
CA CYS A 59 -2.25 -5.07 -10.59
C CYS A 59 -1.75 -5.95 -9.44
N LEU A 60 -1.34 -5.36 -8.31
CA LEU A 60 -0.94 -6.09 -7.11
C LEU A 60 -2.09 -6.96 -6.60
N ARG A 61 -3.29 -6.40 -6.50
CA ARG A 61 -4.46 -7.09 -5.96
C ARG A 61 -4.82 -8.34 -6.76
N LYS A 62 -4.63 -8.30 -8.09
CA LYS A 62 -4.81 -9.46 -8.98
C LYS A 62 -3.76 -10.57 -8.79
N ASN A 63 -2.61 -10.26 -8.19
CA ASN A 63 -1.44 -11.16 -8.12
C ASN A 63 -1.08 -11.63 -6.70
N THR A 64 -1.71 -11.12 -5.64
CA THR A 64 -1.49 -11.55 -4.25
C THR A 64 -2.79 -11.55 -3.46
N ARG A 65 -2.84 -12.33 -2.38
CA ARG A 65 -3.90 -12.29 -1.35
C ARG A 65 -3.44 -11.67 -0.03
N LEU A 66 -2.19 -11.20 0.05
CA LEU A 66 -1.71 -10.44 1.20
C LEU A 66 -2.54 -9.18 1.39
N PHE A 67 -2.66 -8.74 2.64
CA PHE A 67 -3.33 -7.51 2.98
C PHE A 67 -2.53 -6.31 2.42
N LEU A 68 -3.20 -5.42 1.68
CA LEU A 68 -2.58 -4.27 1.03
C LEU A 68 -2.70 -3.03 1.94
N ASP A 69 -1.57 -2.65 2.52
CA ASP A 69 -1.38 -1.51 3.41
C ASP A 69 -0.90 -0.30 2.59
N VAL A 70 -1.84 0.56 2.19
CA VAL A 70 -1.56 1.70 1.31
C VAL A 70 -1.32 2.96 2.15
N HIS A 71 -0.13 3.52 2.05
CA HIS A 71 0.27 4.75 2.73
C HIS A 71 0.31 5.91 1.74
N LEU A 72 -0.63 6.84 1.91
CA LEU A 72 -0.80 8.01 1.05
C LEU A 72 0.04 9.19 1.56
N MET A 73 1.20 9.39 0.95
CA MET A 73 2.07 10.56 1.08
C MET A 73 1.75 11.56 -0.04
N ILE A 74 0.53 12.09 -0.03
CA ILE A 74 -0.01 12.95 -1.10
C ILE A 74 -0.79 14.16 -0.56
N LYS A 75 -0.92 15.19 -1.38
CA LYS A 75 -1.77 16.37 -1.11
C LYS A 75 -3.25 16.02 -1.35
N LYS A 76 -4.12 16.46 -0.44
CA LYS A 76 -5.60 16.32 -0.54
C LYS A 76 -6.05 14.87 -0.84
N PRO A 77 -5.68 13.90 0.02
CA PRO A 77 -5.93 12.48 -0.23
C PRO A 77 -7.41 12.14 -0.36
N ASP A 78 -8.32 12.90 0.27
CA ASP A 78 -9.78 12.70 0.21
C ASP A 78 -10.32 12.58 -1.22
N ARG A 79 -9.69 13.28 -2.17
CA ARG A 79 -10.09 13.29 -3.58
C ARG A 79 -9.80 11.98 -4.31
N LEU A 80 -8.94 11.14 -3.75
CA LEU A 80 -8.46 9.91 -4.39
C LEU A 80 -8.80 8.65 -3.59
N LEU A 81 -9.38 8.77 -2.39
CA LEU A 81 -9.71 7.62 -1.53
C LEU A 81 -10.51 6.56 -2.28
N ASP A 82 -11.58 6.95 -2.97
CA ASP A 82 -12.42 6.03 -3.74
C ASP A 82 -11.60 5.23 -4.76
N SER A 83 -10.68 5.89 -5.47
CA SER A 83 -9.82 5.20 -6.45
C SER A 83 -8.89 4.16 -5.81
N PHE A 84 -8.40 4.41 -4.59
CA PHE A 84 -7.57 3.46 -3.85
C PHE A 84 -8.39 2.29 -3.30
N ILE A 85 -9.60 2.56 -2.79
CA ILE A 85 -10.55 1.53 -2.35
C ILE A 85 -10.91 0.60 -3.51
N GLU A 86 -11.31 1.18 -4.65
CA GLU A 86 -11.69 0.43 -5.84
C GLU A 86 -10.53 -0.40 -6.42
N SER A 87 -9.30 0.09 -6.29
CA SER A 87 -8.09 -0.64 -6.70
C SER A 87 -7.76 -1.85 -5.82
N GLY A 88 -8.43 -1.99 -4.67
CA GLY A 88 -8.32 -3.13 -3.76
C GLY A 88 -7.39 -2.91 -2.58
N ALA A 89 -7.18 -1.67 -2.15
CA ALA A 89 -6.53 -1.37 -0.86
C ALA A 89 -7.35 -1.96 0.29
N ASP A 90 -6.69 -2.62 1.25
CA ASP A 90 -7.35 -3.15 2.45
C ASP A 90 -7.24 -2.18 3.64
N LEU A 91 -6.17 -1.40 3.69
CA LEU A 91 -5.97 -0.27 4.60
C LEU A 91 -5.45 0.94 3.82
N ILE A 92 -5.96 2.11 4.16
CA ILE A 92 -5.48 3.38 3.63
C ILE A 92 -5.06 4.25 4.82
N ASN A 93 -3.77 4.57 4.90
CA ASN A 93 -3.22 5.52 5.84
C ASN A 93 -3.04 6.86 5.15
N VAL A 94 -3.41 7.93 5.85
CA VAL A 94 -3.25 9.32 5.38
C VAL A 94 -2.43 10.11 6.39
N HIS A 95 -1.79 11.17 5.92
CA HIS A 95 -1.20 12.18 6.79
C HIS A 95 -2.29 13.16 7.24
N ALA A 96 -2.49 13.28 8.55
CA ALA A 96 -3.52 14.16 9.13
C ALA A 96 -3.31 15.62 8.71
N GLU A 97 -2.06 16.03 8.51
CA GLU A 97 -1.67 17.37 8.06
C GLU A 97 -2.21 17.70 6.66
N GLU A 98 -2.54 16.69 5.86
CA GLU A 98 -3.13 16.84 4.52
C GLU A 98 -4.66 16.65 4.50
N CYS A 99 -5.27 16.40 5.67
CA CYS A 99 -6.68 16.11 5.83
C CYS A 99 -7.32 17.09 6.82
N PRO A 100 -7.69 18.31 6.39
CA PRO A 100 -8.16 19.37 7.29
C PRO A 100 -9.54 19.11 7.93
N HIS A 101 -10.15 17.94 7.66
CA HIS A 101 -11.46 17.52 8.17
C HIS A 101 -11.37 16.42 9.23
N LEU A 102 -10.15 15.98 9.59
CA LEU A 102 -9.91 14.81 10.46
C LEU A 102 -10.02 15.12 11.96
N ASP A 103 -10.49 16.32 12.34
CA ASP A 103 -10.65 16.81 13.73
C ASP A 103 -12.13 17.05 14.11
#